data_AF-A0A928A289-F1
#
_entry.id   AF-A0A928A289-F1
#
_cell.length_a   1.000
_cell.length_b   1.000
_cell.length_c   1.000
_cell.angle_alpha   90.00
_cell.angle_beta   90.00
_cell.angle_gamma   90.00
#
_symmetry.space_group_name_H-M   'P 1'
#
loop_
_entity.id
_entity.type
_entity.pdbx_description
1 polymer ?
#
loop_
_entity_poly.entity_id
_entity_poly.type
_entity_poly.pdbx_seq_one_letter_code
_entity_poly.pdbx_strand_id
1 'polypeptide(L)'
;MRLLIWILIFLLTTSSCKKEIGLKHIKIEEVFTQHYDKYLVCFYSTTCKACEDTIELLNKRYEIKKYRAFLVKTDNLDSNFVLENYSNVGISKSEEIKIYLVPYLIFINKGVIEKELFGNKEIHKENLYIFFE
;
A
#
# COMPACT_ATOMS: atom_id res chain seq x y z
N MET A 1 13.76 39.26 17.90
CA MET A 1 14.09 38.65 16.59
C MET A 1 14.28 37.13 16.61
N ARG A 2 14.82 36.52 17.67
CA ARG A 2 15.04 35.05 17.72
C ARG A 2 13.75 34.22 17.81
N LEU A 3 12.69 34.71 18.47
CA LEU A 3 11.42 33.96 18.61
C LEU A 3 10.65 33.80 17.27
N LEU A 4 10.71 34.81 16.41
CA LEU A 4 10.03 34.81 15.10
C LEU A 4 10.63 33.75 14.14
N ILE A 5 11.93 33.47 14.25
CA ILE A 5 12.62 32.48 13.43
C ILE A 5 12.17 31.06 13.80
N TRP A 6 11.98 30.78 15.10
CA TRP A 6 11.49 29.48 15.56
C TRP A 6 10.04 29.22 15.16
N ILE A 7 9.18 30.24 15.19
CA ILE A 7 7.79 30.13 14.72
C ILE A 7 7.74 29.88 13.21
N LEU A 8 8.62 30.52 12.44
CA LEU A 8 8.69 30.32 10.98
C LEU A 8 9.17 28.91 10.62
N ILE A 9 10.15 28.37 11.36
CA ILE A 9 10.61 26.98 11.20
C ILE A 9 9.50 25.99 11.57
N PHE A 10 8.78 26.23 12.67
CA PHE A 10 7.67 25.37 13.08
C PHE A 10 6.54 25.37 12.03
N LEU A 11 6.21 26.53 11.45
CA LEU A 11 5.22 26.63 10.38
C LEU A 11 5.64 25.86 9.12
N LEU A 12 6.92 25.93 8.73
CA LEU A 12 7.46 25.24 7.56
C LEU A 12 7.48 23.71 7.70
N THR A 13 7.51 23.16 8.93
CA THR A 13 7.45 21.70 9.14
C THR A 13 6.02 21.12 9.06
N THR A 14 4.99 21.97 9.05
CA THR A 14 3.58 21.50 8.99
C THR A 14 3.01 21.45 7.56
N SER A 15 3.73 21.93 6.56
CA SER A 15 3.18 22.26 5.24
C SER A 15 3.40 21.22 4.13
N SER A 16 3.48 19.92 4.45
CA SER A 16 3.50 18.90 3.39
C SER A 16 2.78 17.58 3.69
N CYS A 17 1.91 17.55 4.69
CA CYS A 17 0.94 16.45 4.78
C CYS A 17 -0.31 16.80 3.94
N LYS A 18 -0.14 16.96 2.62
CA LYS A 18 -1.27 16.83 1.69
C LYS A 18 -1.69 15.37 1.80
N LYS A 19 -2.75 15.14 2.57
CA LYS A 19 -3.39 13.83 2.69
C LYS A 19 -4.00 13.53 1.32
N GLU A 20 -3.29 12.74 0.50
CA GLU A 20 -3.87 12.20 -0.73
C GLU A 20 -5.11 11.41 -0.32
N ILE A 21 -6.27 11.86 -0.81
CA ILE A 21 -7.54 11.18 -0.65
C ILE A 21 -7.63 10.25 -1.86
N GLY A 22 -7.61 8.95 -1.59
CA GLY A 22 -7.58 7.92 -2.63
C GLY A 22 -6.43 6.94 -2.42
N LEU A 23 -6.39 5.91 -3.27
CA LEU A 23 -5.29 4.96 -3.28
C LEU A 23 -4.02 5.64 -3.80
N LYS A 24 -2.93 5.52 -3.05
CA LYS A 24 -1.65 6.10 -3.45
C LYS A 24 -0.84 5.08 -4.25
N HIS A 25 -0.34 5.48 -5.42
CA HIS A 25 0.66 4.70 -6.14
C HIS A 25 2.01 4.78 -5.44
N ILE A 26 2.61 3.64 -5.21
CA ILE A 26 3.95 3.51 -4.65
C ILE A 26 4.78 2.63 -5.58
N LYS A 27 6.10 2.78 -5.48
CA LYS A 27 7.01 1.86 -6.15
C LYS A 27 7.12 0.55 -5.38
N ILE A 28 7.62 -0.47 -6.04
CA ILE A 28 7.70 -1.80 -5.45
C ILE A 28 8.67 -1.83 -4.27
N GLU A 29 9.81 -1.13 -4.36
CA GLU A 29 10.77 -0.96 -3.27
C GLU A 29 10.21 -0.23 -2.04
N GLU A 30 9.05 0.44 -2.20
CA GLU A 30 8.40 1.17 -1.11
C GLU A 30 7.37 0.31 -0.36
N VAL A 31 7.06 -0.91 -0.83
CA VAL A 31 6.00 -1.74 -0.27
C VAL A 31 6.14 -1.93 1.24
N PHE A 32 7.34 -2.20 1.76
CA PHE A 32 7.58 -2.43 3.18
C PHE A 32 8.10 -1.23 3.98
N THR A 33 8.24 -0.07 3.33
CA THR A 33 8.79 1.14 3.98
C THR A 33 7.71 2.10 4.47
N GLN A 34 6.45 1.68 4.38
CA GLN A 34 5.30 2.48 4.80
C GLN A 34 5.33 2.73 6.31
N HIS A 35 5.07 3.98 6.71
CA HIS A 35 5.06 4.43 8.12
C HIS A 35 3.85 3.94 8.92
N TYR A 36 3.12 2.98 8.38
CA TYR A 36 1.85 2.53 8.88
C TYR A 36 1.99 1.10 9.41
N ASP A 37 1.50 0.85 10.63
CA ASP A 37 1.47 -0.52 11.15
C ASP A 37 0.66 -1.46 10.26
N LYS A 38 -0.64 -1.19 10.09
CA LYS A 38 -1.53 -1.96 9.20
C LYS A 38 -1.80 -1.21 7.90
N TYR A 39 -1.58 -1.84 6.75
CA TYR A 39 -1.90 -1.30 5.42
C TYR A 39 -2.09 -2.43 4.42
N LEU A 40 -2.66 -2.11 3.25
CA LEU A 40 -2.77 -3.06 2.14
C LEU A 40 -2.06 -2.53 0.91
N VAL A 41 -1.57 -3.45 0.10
CA VAL A 41 -0.99 -3.15 -1.21
C VAL A 41 -1.68 -4.00 -2.26
N CYS A 42 -2.16 -3.38 -3.32
CA CYS A 42 -2.71 -4.05 -4.50
C CYS A 42 -1.72 -3.93 -5.65
N PHE A 43 -1.22 -5.08 -6.10
CA PHE A 43 -0.41 -5.20 -7.31
C PHE A 43 -1.33 -5.41 -8.51
N TYR A 44 -1.08 -4.64 -9.58
CA TYR A 44 -1.97 -4.62 -10.73
C TYR A 44 -1.24 -4.39 -12.05
N SER A 45 -1.87 -4.85 -13.13
CA SER A 45 -1.48 -4.52 -14.50
C SER A 45 -2.48 -3.57 -15.14
N THR A 46 -2.03 -2.62 -15.97
CA THR A 46 -2.94 -1.73 -16.72
C THR A 46 -3.69 -2.44 -17.85
N THR A 47 -3.25 -3.64 -18.24
CA THR A 47 -3.92 -4.46 -19.27
C THR A 47 -4.94 -5.45 -18.67
N CYS A 48 -5.08 -5.46 -17.34
CA CYS A 48 -5.89 -6.43 -16.61
C CYS A 48 -7.26 -5.84 -16.24
N LYS A 49 -8.32 -6.30 -16.91
CA LYS A 49 -9.70 -5.83 -16.62
C LYS A 49 -10.15 -6.11 -15.19
N ALA A 50 -9.84 -7.31 -14.68
CA ALA A 50 -10.09 -7.68 -13.29
C ALA A 50 -9.42 -6.74 -12.28
N CYS A 51 -8.29 -6.15 -12.66
CA CYS A 51 -7.56 -5.22 -11.83
C CYS A 51 -8.24 -3.86 -11.76
N GLU A 52 -8.82 -3.39 -12.87
CA GLU A 52 -9.64 -2.16 -12.87
C GLU A 52 -10.81 -2.29 -11.91
N ASP A 53 -11.55 -3.40 -11.98
CA ASP A 53 -12.71 -3.65 -11.11
C ASP A 53 -12.30 -3.70 -9.62
N THR A 54 -11.15 -4.32 -9.33
CA THR A 54 -10.58 -4.35 -7.97
C THR A 54 -10.17 -2.95 -7.51
N ILE A 55 -9.52 -2.14 -8.35
CA ILE A 55 -9.13 -0.76 -8.00
C ILE A 55 -10.37 0.09 -7.70
N GLU A 56 -11.42 -0.03 -8.51
CA GLU A 56 -12.70 0.66 -8.26
C GLU A 56 -13.32 0.23 -6.92
N LEU A 57 -13.33 -1.07 -6.63
CA LEU A 57 -13.78 -1.61 -5.34
C LEU A 57 -12.99 -1.01 -4.17
N LEU A 58 -11.67 -0.97 -4.29
CA LEU A 58 -10.78 -0.42 -3.28
C LEU A 58 -11.02 1.08 -3.10
N ASN A 59 -11.08 1.87 -4.18
CA ASN A 59 -11.39 3.29 -4.11
C ASN A 59 -12.71 3.53 -3.39
N LYS A 60 -13.79 2.85 -3.78
CA LYS A 60 -15.10 2.99 -3.14
C LYS A 60 -15.08 2.63 -1.65
N ARG A 61 -14.35 1.58 -1.27
CA ARG A 61 -14.31 1.10 0.13
C ARG A 61 -13.41 1.97 1.02
N TYR A 62 -12.32 2.51 0.48
CA TYR A 62 -11.28 3.24 1.21
C TYR A 62 -11.40 4.77 1.12
N GLU A 63 -12.15 5.32 0.17
CA GLU A 63 -12.56 6.73 0.20
C GLU A 63 -13.43 7.04 1.44
N ILE A 64 -14.18 6.04 1.93
CA ILE A 64 -15.15 6.21 3.02
C ILE A 64 -14.49 6.12 4.41
N LYS A 65 -13.31 5.48 4.52
CA LYS A 65 -12.58 5.37 5.79
C LYS A 65 -11.09 5.61 5.56
N LYS A 66 -10.51 6.62 6.23
CA LYS A 66 -9.11 7.10 6.18
C LYS A 66 -8.04 5.99 6.35
N TYR A 67 -7.92 5.05 5.42
CA TYR A 67 -7.01 3.93 5.55
C TYR A 67 -5.99 3.84 4.42
N ARG A 68 -5.00 3.01 4.72
CA ARG A 68 -3.64 3.00 4.21
C ARG A 68 -3.58 1.95 3.11
N ALA A 69 -4.03 2.31 1.92
CA ALA A 69 -4.13 1.40 0.80
C ALA A 69 -3.34 1.94 -0.39
N PHE A 70 -2.51 1.08 -0.96
CA PHE A 70 -1.52 1.46 -1.97
C PHE A 70 -1.66 0.62 -3.24
N LEU A 71 -1.24 1.20 -4.37
CA LEU A 71 -1.21 0.55 -5.67
C LEU A 71 0.24 0.39 -6.15
N VAL A 72 0.57 -0.80 -6.63
CA VAL A 72 1.86 -1.10 -7.28
C VAL A 72 1.60 -1.62 -8.69
N LYS A 73 2.15 -0.93 -9.68
CA LYS A 73 2.01 -1.30 -11.09
C LYS A 73 3.04 -2.38 -11.45
N THR A 74 2.61 -3.45 -12.12
CA THR A 74 3.46 -4.62 -12.43
C THR A 74 3.73 -4.85 -13.91
N ASP A 75 3.29 -3.95 -14.81
CA ASP A 75 3.35 -4.15 -16.26
C ASP A 75 4.74 -4.42 -16.86
N ASN A 76 5.81 -4.02 -16.15
CA ASN A 76 7.20 -4.17 -16.57
C ASN A 76 8.01 -5.04 -15.59
N LEU A 77 7.34 -5.78 -14.71
CA LEU A 77 8.03 -6.68 -13.78
C LEU A 77 8.14 -8.07 -14.40
N ASP A 78 9.32 -8.68 -14.26
CA ASP A 78 9.49 -10.08 -14.58
C ASP A 78 8.53 -10.91 -13.70
N SER A 79 7.93 -11.94 -14.31
CA SER A 79 6.94 -12.84 -13.69
C SER A 79 7.35 -13.50 -12.37
N ASN A 80 8.62 -13.39 -11.97
CA ASN A 80 9.19 -13.88 -10.71
C ASN A 80 9.96 -12.77 -9.98
N PHE A 81 9.37 -11.58 -9.84
CA PHE A 81 9.97 -10.53 -9.04
C PHE A 81 10.00 -10.91 -7.56
N VAL A 82 11.17 -10.76 -6.92
CA VAL A 82 11.39 -10.99 -5.49
C VAL A 82 11.34 -9.65 -4.76
N LEU A 83 10.39 -9.50 -3.85
CA LEU A 83 10.32 -8.33 -2.97
C LEU A 83 11.25 -8.54 -1.77
N GLU A 84 12.42 -7.89 -1.75
CA GLU A 84 13.28 -7.89 -0.57
C GLU A 84 12.74 -6.92 0.49
N ASN A 85 12.37 -7.46 1.66
CA ASN A 85 11.86 -6.68 2.78
C ASN A 85 12.99 -5.90 3.48
N TYR A 86 13.16 -4.63 3.14
CA TYR A 86 13.92 -3.67 3.96
C TYR A 86 12.94 -2.91 4.85
N SER A 87 12.36 -3.62 5.81
CA SER A 87 11.45 -3.02 6.79
C SER A 87 12.19 -1.98 7.63
N ASN A 88 11.65 -0.76 7.68
CA ASN A 88 12.11 0.31 8.58
C ASN A 88 11.85 -0.01 10.08
N VAL A 89 11.22 -1.17 10.36
CA VAL A 89 10.71 -1.57 11.68
C VAL A 89 11.62 -2.61 12.34
N GLY A 90 12.79 -2.90 11.77
CA GLY A 90 13.79 -3.80 12.38
C GLY A 90 13.38 -5.27 12.35
N ILE A 91 12.44 -5.66 11.48
CA ILE A 91 12.01 -7.05 11.31
C ILE A 91 12.77 -7.64 10.12
N SER A 92 13.83 -8.38 10.44
CA SER A 92 14.76 -9.02 9.52
C SER A 92 14.25 -10.38 9.02
N LYS A 93 13.09 -10.39 8.36
CA LYS A 93 12.68 -11.55 7.54
C LYS A 93 12.34 -11.06 6.14
N SER A 94 13.27 -11.30 5.21
CA SER A 94 12.98 -11.22 3.78
C SER A 94 11.97 -12.33 3.44
N GLU A 95 10.69 -11.99 3.38
CA GLU A 95 9.70 -12.86 2.76
C GLU A 95 9.73 -12.61 1.26
N GLU A 96 10.16 -13.61 0.51
CA GLU A 96 10.12 -13.60 -0.95
C GLU A 96 8.65 -13.68 -1.40
N ILE A 97 8.05 -12.55 -1.78
CA ILE A 97 6.72 -12.54 -2.40
C ILE A 97 6.87 -12.92 -3.87
N LYS A 98 6.13 -13.94 -4.32
CA LYS A 98 6.04 -14.32 -5.74
C LYS A 98 4.67 -14.00 -6.29
N ILE A 99 4.61 -13.02 -7.20
CA ILE A 99 3.35 -12.54 -7.79
C ILE A 99 3.16 -13.21 -9.15
N TYR A 100 2.38 -14.28 -9.17
CA TYR A 100 2.10 -15.04 -10.40
C TYR A 100 0.88 -14.51 -11.17
N LEU A 101 -0.04 -13.84 -10.48
CA LEU A 101 -1.34 -13.43 -10.99
C LEU A 101 -1.70 -12.06 -10.42
N VAL A 102 -2.37 -11.24 -11.22
CA VAL A 102 -2.94 -9.96 -10.80
C VAL A 102 -4.45 -9.93 -11.09
N PRO A 103 -5.28 -9.21 -10.32
CA PRO A 103 -4.90 -8.39 -9.16
C PRO A 103 -4.46 -9.26 -7.97
N TYR A 104 -3.47 -8.76 -7.24
CA TYR A 104 -2.90 -9.43 -6.06
C TYR A 104 -2.89 -8.46 -4.89
N LEU A 105 -3.53 -8.83 -3.79
CA LEU A 105 -3.57 -8.01 -2.59
C LEU A 105 -2.75 -8.67 -1.50
N ILE A 106 -1.91 -7.87 -0.85
CA ILE A 106 -1.29 -8.24 0.42
C ILE A 106 -1.75 -7.31 1.51
N PHE A 107 -1.92 -7.88 2.69
CA PHE A 107 -2.19 -7.17 3.91
C PHE A 107 -0.96 -7.25 4.81
N ILE A 108 -0.44 -6.08 5.17
CA ILE A 108 0.79 -5.98 5.95
C ILE A 108 0.44 -5.42 7.32
N ASN A 109 0.94 -6.07 8.37
CA ASN A 109 0.91 -5.60 9.75
C ASN A 109 2.33 -5.58 10.31
N LYS A 110 2.81 -4.39 10.68
CA LYS A 110 4.16 -4.14 11.20
C LYS A 110 5.24 -4.77 10.32
N GLY A 111 5.11 -4.64 9.00
CA GLY A 111 6.10 -5.16 8.04
C GLY A 111 6.06 -6.67 7.80
N VAL A 112 5.07 -7.38 8.33
CA VAL A 112 4.83 -8.82 8.08
C VAL A 112 3.57 -8.98 7.24
N ILE A 113 3.58 -9.90 6.27
CA ILE A 113 2.41 -10.24 5.48
C ILE A 113 1.49 -11.13 6.32
N GLU A 114 0.31 -10.65 6.66
CA GLU A 114 -0.68 -11.43 7.42
C GLU A 114 -1.64 -12.19 6.51
N LYS A 115 -1.88 -11.67 5.31
CA LYS A 115 -2.83 -12.26 4.36
C LYS A 115 -2.50 -11.86 2.93
N GLU A 116 -2.75 -12.79 2.03
CA GLU A 116 -2.64 -12.64 0.58
C GLU A 116 -3.98 -13.02 -0.05
N LEU A 117 -4.38 -12.30 -1.10
CA LEU A 117 -5.56 -12.59 -1.90
C LEU A 117 -5.20 -12.42 -3.37
N PHE A 118 -5.66 -13.34 -4.22
CA PHE A 118 -5.35 -13.28 -5.64
C PHE A 118 -6.59 -13.48 -6.50
N GLY A 119 -6.74 -12.59 -7.48
CA GLY A 119 -7.83 -12.63 -8.43
C GLY A 119 -9.14 -12.02 -7.91
N ASN A 120 -9.90 -11.48 -8.86
CA ASN A 120 -11.06 -10.63 -8.60
C ASN A 120 -12.12 -11.31 -7.70
N LYS A 121 -12.37 -12.61 -7.91
CA LYS A 121 -13.43 -13.34 -7.19
C LYS A 121 -13.14 -13.47 -5.71
N GLU A 122 -11.90 -13.67 -5.33
CA GLU A 122 -11.51 -13.83 -3.93
C GLU A 122 -11.59 -12.48 -3.21
N ILE A 123 -11.02 -11.45 -3.83
CA ILE A 123 -10.99 -10.07 -3.32
C ILE A 123 -12.40 -9.52 -3.09
N HIS A 124 -13.33 -9.76 -4.02
CA HIS A 124 -14.70 -9.27 -3.90
C HIS A 124 -15.50 -9.99 -2.80
N LYS A 125 -15.17 -11.25 -2.49
CA LYS A 125 -15.81 -12.03 -1.43
C LYS A 125 -15.30 -11.65 -0.05
N GLU A 126 -14.06 -11.17 0.04
CA GLU A 126 -13.46 -10.82 1.31
C GLU A 126 -14.06 -9.54 1.90
N ASN A 127 -14.35 -9.58 3.20
CA ASN A 127 -14.64 -8.39 3.98
C ASN A 127 -13.32 -7.70 4.37
N LEU A 128 -12.78 -6.90 3.45
CA LEU A 128 -11.50 -6.19 3.63
C LEU A 128 -11.48 -5.22 4.83
N TYR A 129 -12.63 -4.94 5.47
CA TYR A 129 -12.72 -4.08 6.65
C TYR A 129 -12.19 -4.74 7.93
N ILE A 130 -12.33 -6.07 8.06
CA ILE A 130 -11.92 -6.82 9.27
C ILE A 130 -10.43 -6.66 9.55
N PHE A 131 -9.62 -6.47 8.50
CA PHE A 131 -8.18 -6.32 8.64
C PHE A 131 -7.77 -5.06 9.45
N PHE A 132 -8.59 -4.01 9.40
CA PHE A 132 -8.30 -2.72 10.01
C PHE A 132 -9.01 -2.49 11.35
N GLU A 133 -9.77 -3.47 11.83
CA GLU A 133 -10.30 -3.52 13.20
C GLU A 133 -9.19 -3.96 14.18
#